data_AF-A0A1D1YR68-F1
#
_entry.id   AF-A0A1D1YR68-F1
#
_cell.length_a   1.000
_cell.length_b   1.000
_cell.length_c   1.000
_cell.angle_alpha   90.00
_cell.angle_beta   90.00
_cell.angle_gamma   90.00
#
_symmetry.space_group_name_H-M   'P 1'
#
loop_
_entity.id
_entity.type
_entity.pdbx_description
1 polymer ?
#
loop_
_entity_poly.entity_id
_entity_poly.type
_entity_poly.pdbx_seq_one_letter_code
_entity_poly.pdbx_strand_id
1 'polypeptide(L)'
;HEFLRFSSFYHNRTMAFRLRTARAFGNLTALRVVFPTRGLVSAAPVETIRSAAVAGLHATGNVRHDWTREEIKSIYDSPLMDLLFYGAKVHRENHDPRAVQQCTLLSIKTGGCTEDCSYCPQSSKYKTPVKAQKLMDTDEVLVAAKKAKEAGSTRFCMGAAWRDLNGRKSNFNKILGYVKEIRSMDMEVCCTLGML
;
A
#
# COMPACT_ATOMS: atom_id res chain seq x y z
N HIS A 1 4.21 -30.56 16.44
CA HIS A 1 3.23 -30.45 17.54
C HIS A 1 3.13 -28.97 17.86
N GLU A 2 2.18 -28.16 17.38
CA GLU A 2 0.80 -28.37 16.97
C GLU A 2 0.55 -27.83 15.56
N PHE A 3 -0.14 -28.64 14.77
CA PHE A 3 -0.62 -28.37 13.42
C PHE A 3 -2.15 -28.37 13.52
N LEU A 4 -2.81 -27.42 12.85
CA LEU A 4 -4.20 -27.51 12.37
C LEU A 4 -5.32 -27.62 13.40
N ARG A 5 -6.16 -26.56 13.47
CA ARG A 5 -7.62 -26.66 13.64
C ARG A 5 -8.24 -25.27 13.56
N PHE A 6 -8.66 -24.84 12.37
CA PHE A 6 -9.82 -23.96 12.22
C PHE A 6 -10.35 -24.12 10.79
N SER A 7 -11.15 -25.17 10.63
CA SER A 7 -12.01 -25.41 9.48
C SER A 7 -13.40 -25.72 10.02
N SER A 8 -14.41 -25.24 9.31
CA SER A 8 -15.82 -25.60 9.43
C SER A 8 -16.64 -24.86 10.50
N PHE A 9 -17.31 -23.79 10.07
CA PHE A 9 -18.62 -23.42 10.59
C PHE A 9 -19.44 -22.73 9.48
N TYR A 10 -19.86 -23.52 8.49
CA TYR A 10 -20.98 -23.17 7.60
C TYR A 10 -22.04 -24.25 7.78
N HIS A 11 -23.12 -23.93 8.50
CA HIS A 11 -24.34 -24.73 8.45
C HIS A 11 -25.60 -23.88 8.68
N ASN A 12 -26.39 -23.82 7.60
CA ASN A 12 -27.84 -23.88 7.55
C ASN A 12 -28.64 -23.21 8.69
N ARG A 13 -29.23 -22.04 8.37
CA ARG A 13 -30.53 -21.65 8.92
C ARG A 13 -31.53 -21.43 7.79
N THR A 14 -32.25 -22.49 7.47
CA THR A 14 -33.49 -22.50 6.71
C THR A 14 -34.58 -21.84 7.56
N MET A 15 -35.04 -20.64 7.18
CA MET A 15 -36.21 -20.02 7.81
C MET A 15 -37.48 -20.67 7.26
N ALA A 16 -38.17 -21.44 8.10
CA ALA A 16 -39.47 -22.00 7.79
C ALA A 16 -40.56 -20.92 7.88
N PHE A 17 -41.17 -20.60 6.73
CA PHE A 17 -42.39 -19.79 6.65
C PHE A 17 -43.57 -20.61 7.18
N ARG A 18 -44.12 -20.22 8.33
CA ARG A 18 -45.35 -20.80 8.87
C ARG A 18 -46.52 -19.93 8.43
N LEU A 19 -47.23 -20.34 7.38
CA LEU A 19 -48.53 -19.76 7.02
C LEU A 19 -49.52 -20.03 8.16
N ARG A 20 -50.04 -18.96 8.77
CA ARG A 20 -51.31 -19.01 9.51
C ARG A 20 -52.36 -18.28 8.69
N THR A 21 -53.31 -19.05 8.19
CA THR A 21 -54.59 -18.60 7.68
C THR A 21 -55.43 -18.01 8.82
N ALA A 22 -55.92 -16.79 8.65
CA ALA A 22 -57.06 -16.28 9.40
C ALA A 22 -57.85 -15.35 8.48
N ARG A 23 -59.05 -15.81 8.11
CA ARG A 23 -60.05 -15.11 7.31
C ARG A 23 -61.10 -14.62 8.30
N ALA A 24 -61.28 -13.31 8.45
CA ALA A 24 -62.51 -12.74 8.99
C ALA A 24 -62.62 -11.25 8.61
N PHE A 25 -63.79 -10.92 8.09
CA PHE A 25 -64.27 -9.61 7.65
C PHE A 25 -64.31 -8.57 8.78
N GLY A 26 -64.13 -7.29 8.43
CA GLY A 26 -64.53 -6.18 9.28
C GLY A 26 -63.95 -4.85 8.82
N ASN A 27 -64.79 -4.00 8.23
CA ASN A 27 -64.49 -2.60 7.91
C ASN A 27 -63.92 -1.86 9.13
N LEU A 28 -62.70 -1.33 9.02
CA LEU A 28 -62.20 -0.24 9.85
C LEU A 28 -61.21 0.60 9.02
N THR A 29 -61.70 1.77 8.65
CA THR A 29 -61.00 3.06 8.53
C THR A 29 -59.52 3.03 8.17
N ALA A 30 -59.21 3.59 7.01
CA ALA A 30 -57.86 3.93 6.57
C ALA A 30 -57.06 4.61 7.69
N LEU A 31 -56.14 3.86 8.28
CA LEU A 31 -55.14 4.40 9.18
C LEU A 31 -54.21 5.26 8.30
N ARG A 32 -54.42 6.58 8.29
CA ARG A 32 -53.46 7.54 7.77
C ARG A 32 -52.16 7.33 8.53
N VAL A 33 -51.20 6.65 7.91
CA VAL A 33 -49.80 6.71 8.32
C VAL A 33 -49.35 8.14 8.10
N VAL A 34 -49.38 8.94 9.15
CA VAL A 34 -48.74 10.25 9.18
C VAL A 34 -47.24 9.97 9.13
N PHE A 35 -46.67 10.02 7.93
CA PHE A 35 -45.22 10.17 7.80
C PHE A 35 -44.86 11.47 8.51
N PRO A 36 -44.00 11.45 9.55
CA PRO A 36 -43.50 12.68 10.12
C PRO A 36 -42.88 13.47 8.97
N THR A 37 -43.39 14.68 8.76
CA THR A 37 -42.90 15.61 7.75
C THR A 37 -41.40 15.68 7.91
N ARG A 38 -40.73 15.15 6.88
CA ARG A 38 -39.30 15.16 6.63
C ARG A 38 -38.78 16.53 7.07
N GLY A 39 -38.18 16.57 8.26
CA GLY A 39 -37.41 17.73 8.69
C GLY A 39 -36.44 18.02 7.57
N LEU A 40 -36.49 19.24 7.06
CA LEU A 40 -35.51 19.78 6.13
C LEU A 40 -34.12 19.49 6.71
N VAL A 41 -33.49 18.41 6.24
CA VAL A 41 -32.06 18.25 6.40
C VAL A 41 -31.51 19.42 5.61
N SER A 42 -31.00 20.41 6.34
CA SER A 42 -30.29 21.56 5.79
C SER A 42 -29.37 21.01 4.70
N ALA A 43 -29.66 21.35 3.45
CA ALA A 43 -28.85 20.95 2.33
C ALA A 43 -27.45 21.46 2.63
N ALA A 44 -26.52 20.53 2.85
CA ALA A 44 -25.11 20.87 2.91
C ALA A 44 -24.80 21.74 1.66
N PRO A 45 -24.02 22.83 1.81
CA PRO A 45 -23.77 23.75 0.72
C PRO A 45 -23.29 22.99 -0.52
N VAL A 46 -23.77 23.42 -1.70
CA VAL A 46 -23.55 22.75 -3.00
C VAL A 46 -22.05 22.49 -3.31
N GLU A 47 -21.15 23.24 -2.68
CA GLU A 47 -19.69 22.99 -2.69
C GLU A 47 -19.30 21.60 -2.16
N THR A 48 -19.98 21.09 -1.13
CA THR A 48 -19.66 19.78 -0.52
C THR A 48 -20.01 18.61 -1.46
N ILE A 49 -21.03 18.75 -2.31
CA ILE A 49 -21.43 17.70 -3.27
C ILE A 49 -20.44 17.63 -4.44
N ARG A 50 -19.79 18.75 -4.78
CA ARG A 50 -18.82 18.81 -5.88
C ARG A 50 -17.51 18.07 -5.57
N SER A 51 -17.13 18.00 -4.29
CA SER A 51 -15.91 17.33 -3.81
C SER A 51 -15.93 15.80 -4.00
N ALA A 52 -17.08 15.15 -3.81
CA ALA A 52 -17.22 13.69 -3.97
C ALA A 52 -16.93 13.19 -5.41
N ALA A 53 -17.17 14.03 -6.41
CA ALA A 53 -17.01 13.67 -7.83
C ALA A 53 -15.58 13.86 -8.36
N VAL A 54 -14.71 14.59 -7.66
CA VAL A 54 -13.39 15.02 -8.20
C VAL A 54 -12.44 13.84 -8.39
N ALA A 55 -12.28 12.99 -7.37
CA ALA A 55 -11.49 11.76 -7.51
C ALA A 55 -12.03 10.86 -8.64
N GLY A 56 -13.35 10.84 -8.83
CA GLY A 56 -14.00 10.09 -9.90
C GLY A 56 -13.70 10.60 -11.31
N LEU A 57 -13.65 11.92 -11.50
CA LEU A 57 -13.31 12.56 -12.78
C LEU A 57 -11.90 12.15 -13.25
N HIS A 58 -10.99 12.01 -12.30
CA HIS A 58 -9.59 11.65 -12.56
C HIS A 58 -9.34 10.13 -12.60
N ALA A 59 -10.25 9.32 -12.07
CA ALA A 59 -10.11 7.86 -12.01
C ALA A 59 -10.47 7.15 -13.31
N THR A 60 -11.05 7.84 -14.28
CA THR A 60 -11.42 7.25 -15.57
C THR A 60 -10.73 7.99 -16.71
N GLY A 61 -9.75 7.36 -17.34
CA GLY A 61 -9.05 7.96 -18.48
C GLY A 61 -7.72 7.29 -18.80
N ASN A 62 -7.13 7.71 -19.92
CA ASN A 62 -5.78 7.30 -20.29
C ASN A 62 -4.75 7.90 -19.33
N VAL A 63 -3.60 7.23 -19.17
CA VAL A 63 -2.47 7.75 -18.40
C VAL A 63 -2.03 9.10 -18.96
N ARG A 64 -2.00 10.12 -18.11
CA ARG A 64 -1.55 11.49 -18.45
C ARG A 64 -0.42 11.94 -17.52
N HIS A 65 0.41 12.88 -17.98
CA HIS A 65 1.63 13.33 -17.29
C HIS A 65 1.68 14.84 -17.01
N ASP A 66 0.63 15.58 -17.36
CA ASP A 66 0.52 17.04 -17.37
C ASP A 66 -0.31 17.58 -16.19
N TRP A 67 -0.12 17.00 -15.00
CA TRP A 67 -0.88 17.37 -13.81
C TRP A 67 -0.53 18.75 -13.27
N THR A 68 -1.55 19.57 -13.07
CA THR A 68 -1.43 20.85 -12.36
C THR A 68 -1.46 20.66 -10.84
N ARG A 69 -0.95 21.65 -10.09
CA ARG A 69 -0.98 21.62 -8.63
C ARG A 69 -2.42 21.64 -8.11
N GLU A 70 -3.29 22.38 -8.79
CA GLU A 70 -4.70 22.56 -8.45
C GLU A 70 -5.48 21.25 -8.62
N GLU A 71 -5.24 20.51 -9.70
CA GLU A 71 -5.83 19.18 -9.92
C GLU A 71 -5.39 18.19 -8.82
N ILE A 72 -4.09 18.12 -8.52
CA ILE A 72 -3.58 17.23 -7.45
C ILE A 72 -4.18 17.60 -6.10
N LYS A 73 -4.25 18.90 -5.78
CA LYS A 73 -4.88 19.38 -4.55
C LYS A 73 -6.35 18.95 -4.47
N SER A 74 -7.08 19.02 -5.58
CA SER A 74 -8.49 18.63 -5.63
C SER A 74 -8.72 17.13 -5.37
N ILE A 75 -7.78 16.26 -5.80
CA ILE A 75 -7.80 14.83 -5.47
C ILE A 75 -7.50 14.62 -3.98
N TYR A 76 -6.48 15.30 -3.45
CA TYR A 76 -6.11 15.21 -2.04
C TYR A 76 -7.24 15.65 -1.09
N ASP A 77 -7.97 16.71 -1.46
CA ASP A 77 -9.11 17.24 -0.70
C ASP A 77 -10.43 16.49 -0.93
N SER A 78 -10.42 15.41 -1.72
CA SER A 78 -11.62 14.58 -1.95
C SER A 78 -12.04 13.83 -0.68
N PRO A 79 -13.33 13.49 -0.51
CA PRO A 79 -13.77 12.73 0.65
C PRO A 79 -13.09 11.36 0.69
N LEU A 80 -12.57 10.97 1.85
CA LEU A 80 -11.71 9.79 1.99
C LEU A 80 -12.34 8.51 1.42
N MET A 81 -13.64 8.30 1.65
CA MET A 81 -14.32 7.08 1.19
C MET A 81 -14.44 7.03 -0.33
N ASP A 82 -14.65 8.17 -0.98
CA ASP A 82 -14.68 8.28 -2.44
C ASP A 82 -13.27 8.08 -3.01
N LEU A 83 -12.25 8.70 -2.41
CA LEU A 83 -10.85 8.53 -2.80
C LEU A 83 -10.41 7.06 -2.74
N LEU A 84 -10.79 6.33 -1.69
CA LEU A 84 -10.52 4.89 -1.55
C LEU A 84 -11.24 4.08 -2.63
N PHE A 85 -12.52 4.36 -2.87
CA PHE A 85 -13.31 3.66 -3.90
C PHE A 85 -12.70 3.84 -5.29
N TYR A 86 -12.40 5.08 -5.67
CA TYR A 86 -11.82 5.40 -6.97
C TYR A 86 -10.36 4.92 -7.09
N GLY A 87 -9.57 5.00 -6.03
CA GLY A 87 -8.21 4.42 -6.00
C GLY A 87 -8.23 2.90 -6.22
N ALA A 88 -9.16 2.19 -5.58
CA ALA A 88 -9.34 0.75 -5.78
C ALA A 88 -9.81 0.41 -7.21
N LYS A 89 -10.65 1.27 -7.81
CA LYS A 89 -11.08 1.13 -9.20
C LYS A 89 -9.89 1.22 -10.16
N VAL A 90 -9.09 2.30 -10.08
CA VAL A 90 -7.89 2.50 -10.90
C VAL A 90 -6.92 1.32 -10.73
N HIS A 91 -6.71 0.87 -9.49
CA HIS A 91 -5.84 -0.27 -9.21
C HIS A 91 -6.31 -1.55 -9.93
N ARG A 92 -7.60 -1.89 -9.87
CA ARG A 92 -8.17 -3.08 -10.51
C ARG A 92 -8.20 -3.02 -12.03
N GLU A 93 -8.32 -1.83 -12.60
CA GLU A 93 -8.30 -1.63 -14.05
C GLU A 93 -6.90 -1.82 -14.64
N ASN A 94 -5.85 -1.56 -13.85
CA ASN A 94 -4.48 -1.56 -14.34
C ASN A 94 -3.62 -2.72 -13.82
N HIS A 95 -3.98 -3.36 -12.71
CA HIS A 95 -3.16 -4.36 -12.01
C HIS A 95 -4.01 -5.56 -11.61
N ASP A 96 -3.41 -6.75 -11.49
CA ASP A 96 -4.08 -7.90 -10.88
C ASP A 96 -4.30 -7.62 -9.37
N PRO A 97 -5.56 -7.49 -8.91
CA PRO A 97 -5.85 -7.16 -7.51
C PRO A 97 -5.48 -8.26 -6.52
N ARG A 98 -5.10 -9.45 -7.00
CA ARG A 98 -4.64 -10.58 -6.17
C ARG A 98 -3.12 -10.72 -6.17
N ALA A 99 -2.41 -10.02 -7.04
CA ALA A 99 -0.96 -10.07 -7.11
C ALA A 99 -0.35 -9.00 -6.20
N VAL A 100 0.70 -9.38 -5.46
CA VAL A 100 1.49 -8.47 -4.63
C VAL A 100 2.96 -8.70 -4.93
N GLN A 101 3.72 -7.62 -5.14
CA GLN A 101 5.15 -7.71 -5.37
C GLN A 101 5.90 -7.84 -4.04
N GLN A 102 6.53 -9.00 -3.81
CA GLN A 102 7.31 -9.25 -2.60
C GLN A 102 8.78 -8.88 -2.81
N CYS A 103 9.25 -7.87 -2.09
CA CYS A 103 10.64 -7.42 -2.10
C CYS A 103 11.27 -7.60 -0.71
N THR A 104 12.52 -8.07 -0.64
CA THR A 104 13.31 -8.06 0.60
C THR A 104 14.42 -7.04 0.49
N LEU A 105 14.58 -6.21 1.52
CA LEU A 105 15.63 -5.19 1.59
C LEU A 105 16.70 -5.58 2.62
N LEU A 106 17.97 -5.40 2.23
CA LEU A 106 19.12 -5.50 3.11
C LEU A 106 19.91 -4.19 3.11
N SER A 107 20.28 -3.71 4.29
CA SER A 107 21.23 -2.60 4.40
C SER A 107 22.65 -3.14 4.29
N ILE A 108 23.25 -2.98 3.10
CA ILE A 108 24.60 -3.47 2.80
C ILE A 108 25.69 -2.59 3.45
N LYS A 109 25.37 -1.36 3.81
CA LYS A 109 26.21 -0.46 4.62
C LYS A 109 25.30 0.35 5.55
N THR A 110 25.42 0.11 6.84
CA THR A 110 24.55 0.70 7.87
C THR A 110 25.22 1.84 8.63
N GLY A 111 24.48 2.91 8.92
CA GLY A 111 24.91 3.99 9.81
C GLY A 111 26.00 4.89 9.24
N GLY A 112 26.38 5.96 9.96
CA GLY A 112 27.48 6.85 9.54
C GLY A 112 27.23 7.58 8.22
N CYS A 113 25.98 7.92 7.91
CA CYS A 113 25.66 8.78 6.77
C CYS A 113 25.98 10.24 7.11
N THR A 114 26.52 11.00 6.16
CA THR A 114 26.89 12.42 6.35
C THR A 114 25.70 13.37 6.26
N GLU A 115 24.59 12.92 5.65
CA GLU A 115 23.35 13.69 5.54
C GLU A 115 22.71 13.96 6.90
N ASP A 116 21.95 15.04 7.00
CA ASP A 116 21.27 15.54 8.19
C ASP A 116 19.74 15.34 8.12
N CYS A 117 19.29 14.27 7.46
CA CYS A 117 17.87 13.96 7.39
C CYS A 117 17.29 13.76 8.80
N SER A 118 16.39 14.65 9.23
CA SER A 118 15.84 14.70 10.60
C SER A 118 15.12 13.43 11.05
N TYR A 119 14.62 12.63 10.11
CA TYR A 119 13.92 11.38 10.36
C TYR A 119 14.83 10.13 10.27
N CYS A 120 16.05 10.25 9.75
CA CYS A 120 16.87 9.08 9.42
C CYS A 120 17.72 8.64 10.63
N PRO A 121 17.55 7.41 11.14
CA PRO A 121 18.31 6.94 12.29
C PRO A 121 19.79 6.65 11.97
N GLN A 122 20.18 6.69 10.68
CA GLN A 122 21.52 6.36 10.21
C GLN A 122 22.43 7.58 10.00
N SER A 123 21.89 8.79 10.19
CA SER A 123 22.66 10.03 10.12
C SER A 123 23.69 10.11 11.26
N SER A 124 24.91 10.51 10.95
CA SER A 124 25.96 10.76 11.93
C SER A 124 25.78 12.07 12.71
N LYS A 125 24.80 12.91 12.31
CA LYS A 125 24.51 14.19 12.97
C LYS A 125 23.69 14.03 14.24
N TYR A 126 23.02 12.89 14.42
CA TYR A 126 22.14 12.63 15.54
C TYR A 126 22.65 11.45 16.38
N LYS A 127 22.33 11.45 17.68
CA LYS A 127 22.63 10.34 18.59
C LYS A 127 21.52 9.29 18.47
N THR A 128 21.83 8.17 17.84
CA THR A 128 20.91 7.03 17.66
C THR A 128 21.60 5.74 18.12
N PRO A 129 20.86 4.66 18.41
CA PRO A 129 21.45 3.38 18.78
C PRO A 129 22.14 2.66 17.60
N VAL A 130 22.04 3.20 16.37
CA VAL A 130 22.55 2.56 15.16
C VAL A 130 24.07 2.69 15.10
N LYS A 131 24.76 1.55 15.18
CA LYS A 131 26.22 1.50 15.03
C LYS A 131 26.62 1.53 13.56
N ALA A 132 27.62 2.33 13.22
CA ALA A 132 28.18 2.34 11.88
C ALA A 132 28.86 1.00 11.58
N GLN A 133 28.50 0.40 10.45
CA GLN A 133 29.09 -0.83 9.94
C GLN A 133 29.74 -0.55 8.59
N LYS A 134 30.77 -1.34 8.28
CA LYS A 134 31.40 -1.32 6.96
C LYS A 134 30.44 -1.92 5.93
N LEU A 135 30.78 -1.73 4.65
CA LEU A 135 30.10 -2.41 3.57
C LEU A 135 30.26 -3.93 3.77
N MET A 136 29.16 -4.66 3.77
CA MET A 136 29.13 -6.12 3.92
C MET A 136 29.97 -6.81 2.84
N ASP A 137 30.37 -8.04 3.11
CA ASP A 137 31.08 -8.87 2.14
C ASP A 137 30.13 -9.56 1.15
N THR A 138 30.67 -9.90 -0.02
CA THR A 138 29.88 -10.50 -1.11
C THR A 138 29.13 -11.72 -0.61
N ASP A 139 29.82 -12.63 0.07
CA ASP A 139 29.23 -13.89 0.52
C ASP A 139 28.08 -13.66 1.50
N GLU A 140 28.20 -12.70 2.41
CA GLU A 140 27.14 -12.35 3.36
C GLU A 140 25.88 -11.83 2.63
N VAL A 141 26.07 -10.96 1.64
CA VAL A 141 24.98 -10.43 0.82
C VAL A 141 24.32 -11.54 0.01
N LEU A 142 25.08 -12.46 -0.58
CA LEU A 142 24.55 -13.57 -1.36
C LEU A 142 23.81 -14.59 -0.49
N VAL A 143 24.29 -14.86 0.72
CA VAL A 143 23.57 -15.70 1.69
C VAL A 143 22.22 -15.06 2.05
N ALA A 144 22.18 -13.75 2.28
CA ALA A 144 20.94 -13.04 2.56
C ALA A 144 19.99 -13.03 1.35
N ALA A 145 20.50 -12.84 0.14
CA ALA A 145 19.71 -12.91 -1.09
C ALA A 145 19.10 -14.29 -1.33
N LYS A 146 19.87 -15.37 -1.12
CA LYS A 146 19.37 -16.75 -1.20
C LYS A 146 18.24 -17.00 -0.20
N LYS A 147 18.43 -16.59 1.07
CA LYS A 147 17.38 -16.68 2.09
C LYS A 147 16.12 -15.89 1.69
N ALA A 148 16.28 -14.71 1.11
CA ALA A 148 15.17 -13.92 0.62
C ALA A 148 14.42 -14.62 -0.54
N LYS A 149 15.15 -15.25 -1.45
CA LYS A 149 14.57 -16.06 -2.54
C LYS A 149 13.77 -17.24 -1.99
N GLU A 150 14.36 -17.98 -1.05
CA GLU A 150 13.71 -19.11 -0.38
C GLU A 150 12.44 -18.68 0.38
N ALA A 151 12.42 -17.44 0.89
CA ALA A 151 11.24 -16.83 1.51
C ALA A 151 10.19 -16.32 0.50
N GLY A 152 10.39 -16.52 -0.80
CA GLY A 152 9.44 -16.18 -1.87
C GLY A 152 9.58 -14.77 -2.45
N SER A 153 10.64 -14.03 -2.11
CA SER A 153 10.84 -12.68 -2.65
C SER A 153 11.29 -12.73 -4.11
N THR A 154 10.68 -11.90 -4.95
CA THR A 154 11.01 -11.79 -6.38
C THR A 154 12.06 -10.71 -6.65
N ARG A 155 12.19 -9.74 -5.74
CA ARG A 155 13.17 -8.64 -5.83
C ARG A 155 14.00 -8.52 -4.56
N PHE A 156 15.31 -8.34 -4.73
CA PHE A 156 16.24 -8.04 -3.64
C PHE A 156 16.73 -6.59 -3.74
N CYS A 157 16.51 -5.82 -2.67
CA CYS A 157 16.84 -4.40 -2.59
C CYS A 157 18.05 -4.19 -1.67
N MET A 158 19.05 -3.45 -2.12
CA MET A 158 20.22 -3.12 -1.32
C MET A 158 20.26 -1.63 -0.99
N GLY A 159 20.40 -1.30 0.30
CA GLY A 159 20.53 0.09 0.76
C GLY A 159 21.90 0.39 1.36
N ALA A 160 22.53 1.49 0.93
CA ALA A 160 23.77 1.97 1.52
C ALA A 160 23.59 3.36 2.16
N ALA A 161 24.09 3.53 3.38
CA ALA A 161 24.06 4.80 4.11
C ALA A 161 25.16 5.77 3.59
N TRP A 162 25.06 6.20 2.34
CA TRP A 162 25.95 7.20 1.72
C TRP A 162 25.12 8.34 1.11
N ARG A 163 25.74 9.53 1.02
CA ARG A 163 25.21 10.65 0.24
C ARG A 163 25.40 10.43 -1.26
N ASP A 164 26.60 10.01 -1.64
CA ASP A 164 27.07 9.86 -3.02
C ASP A 164 28.11 8.73 -3.15
N LEU A 165 28.48 8.42 -4.39
CA LEU A 165 29.55 7.46 -4.71
C LEU A 165 30.93 8.09 -4.92
N ASN A 166 31.10 9.39 -4.67
CA ASN A 166 32.36 10.07 -4.90
C ASN A 166 33.48 9.47 -4.02
N GLY A 167 34.59 9.09 -4.66
CA GLY A 167 35.70 8.41 -4.00
C GLY A 167 35.44 6.95 -3.60
N ARG A 168 34.31 6.34 -4.03
CA ARG A 168 33.90 4.98 -3.64
C ARG A 168 33.93 3.98 -4.81
N LYS A 169 34.82 4.15 -5.78
CA LYS A 169 34.92 3.29 -6.98
C LYS A 169 35.06 1.80 -6.65
N SER A 170 35.88 1.45 -5.66
CA SER A 170 36.04 0.05 -5.22
C SER A 170 34.75 -0.54 -4.66
N ASN A 171 34.05 0.22 -3.81
CA ASN A 171 32.76 -0.18 -3.25
C ASN A 171 31.69 -0.32 -4.34
N PHE A 172 31.67 0.60 -5.31
CA PHE A 172 30.75 0.52 -6.45
C PHE A 172 31.02 -0.73 -7.29
N ASN A 173 32.27 -1.04 -7.60
CA ASN A 173 32.64 -2.27 -8.30
C ASN A 173 32.23 -3.52 -7.51
N LYS A 174 32.33 -3.49 -6.17
CA LYS A 174 31.85 -4.57 -5.30
C LYS A 174 30.33 -4.75 -5.44
N ILE A 175 29.57 -3.66 -5.43
CA ILE A 175 28.10 -3.67 -5.63
C ILE A 175 27.73 -4.19 -7.02
N LEU A 176 28.47 -3.83 -8.07
CA LEU A 176 28.26 -4.41 -9.40
C LEU A 176 28.46 -5.93 -9.39
N GLY A 177 29.38 -6.44 -8.58
CA GLY A 177 29.52 -7.87 -8.29
C GLY A 177 28.25 -8.45 -7.68
N TYR A 178 27.70 -7.81 -6.64
CA TYR A 178 26.44 -8.24 -6.00
C TYR A 178 25.29 -8.32 -7.01
N VAL A 179 25.14 -7.29 -7.83
CA VAL A 179 24.08 -7.20 -8.84
C VAL A 179 24.17 -8.35 -9.85
N LYS A 180 25.37 -8.67 -10.34
CA LYS A 180 25.57 -9.77 -11.30
C LYS A 180 25.21 -11.12 -10.70
N GLU A 181 25.68 -11.39 -9.49
CA GLU A 181 25.43 -12.66 -8.79
C GLU A 181 23.97 -12.82 -8.36
N ILE A 182 23.30 -11.77 -7.87
CA ILE A 182 21.89 -11.88 -7.48
C ILE A 182 21.01 -12.04 -8.73
N ARG A 183 21.34 -11.37 -9.83
CA ARG A 183 20.60 -11.52 -11.09
C ARG A 183 20.77 -12.92 -11.69
N SER A 184 21.92 -13.57 -11.50
CA SER A 184 22.12 -14.97 -11.92
C SER A 184 21.25 -15.96 -11.12
N MET A 185 20.75 -15.54 -9.95
CA MET A 185 19.78 -16.29 -9.15
C MET A 185 18.33 -16.05 -9.58
N ASP A 186 18.06 -15.50 -10.77
CA ASP A 186 16.70 -15.24 -11.28
C ASP A 186 15.87 -14.36 -10.33
N MET A 187 16.50 -13.32 -9.80
CA MET A 187 15.86 -12.31 -8.96
C MET A 187 16.05 -10.92 -9.59
N GLU A 188 15.05 -10.06 -9.41
CA GLU A 188 15.22 -8.65 -9.69
C GLU A 188 16.13 -7.99 -8.66
N VAL A 189 16.93 -7.02 -9.09
CA VAL A 189 17.87 -6.32 -8.22
C VAL A 189 17.56 -4.83 -8.22
N CYS A 190 17.46 -4.26 -7.03
CA CYS A 190 17.31 -2.82 -6.82
C CYS A 190 18.39 -2.34 -5.84
N CYS A 191 18.88 -1.12 -6.02
CA CYS A 191 19.76 -0.52 -5.04
C CYS A 191 19.50 0.98 -4.86
N THR A 192 19.71 1.46 -3.63
CA THR A 192 19.71 2.88 -3.29
C THR A 192 21.06 3.23 -2.68
N LEU A 193 21.86 3.98 -3.44
CA LEU A 193 23.26 4.29 -3.12
C LEU A 193 23.52 5.79 -2.90
N GLY A 194 22.46 6.61 -2.88
CA GLY A 194 22.55 8.06 -2.92
C GLY A 194 22.66 8.58 -4.35
N MET A 195 23.39 9.68 -4.54
CA MET A 195 23.64 10.29 -5.85
C MET A 195 24.72 9.50 -6.61
N LEU A 196 24.45 9.24 -7.90
CA LEU A 196 25.36 8.59 -8.85
C LEU A 196 26.19 9.63 -9.61
#